data_AF-A0A809T0T6-F1
#
_entry.id   AF-A0A809T0T6-F1
#
_cell.length_a   1.000
_cell.length_b   1.000
_cell.length_c   1.000
_cell.angle_alpha   90.00
_cell.angle_beta   90.00
_cell.angle_gamma   90.00
#
_symmetry.space_group_name_H-M   'P 1'
#
loop_
_entity.id
_entity.type
_entity.pdbx_description
1 polymer ?
#
loop_
_entity_poly.entity_id
_entity_poly.type
_entity_poly.pdbx_seq_one_letter_code
_entity_poly.pdbx_strand_id
1 'polypeptide(L)'
;MSYYKADTVREAANGNWLFILAALAPHLEPALRKPGRHVSCPIHGGKDGFRLFKDAHLTGGGVCNTCGANHDGFELLMWLNNWDFKQCLSEVGDYLGVEKEQPQYQQAAAPTRAPVQAKAPVQQEPMKVNNKVLDSKNRKKSIAGTLIAHGKAPYEHNEDNELSYFAFIRDKSGLERTIWGVDLERAIGESEAKYGDEIVMTNLGREPVTVVVEVKDEQGNVVREQPMQTHRNTWLVERRGATVTQFRARSNGGVEPVSHHVESAPVVNRKVETPAPQVQPAATQPEEQSSENKPKVVPMFREQPKPWLLELQEEMEKRMERERAYSARLREKIEKVWNECLPFSSHVTEPMRLYFKTASCCSKLMK
;
A
#
# COMPACT_ATOMS: atom_id res chain seq x y z
N MET A 1 15.37 11.40 20.37
CA MET A 1 14.93 10.08 20.84
C MET A 1 15.18 9.07 19.74
N SER A 2 15.66 7.88 20.09
CA SER A 2 15.78 6.78 19.13
C SER A 2 14.37 6.31 18.73
N TYR A 3 14.21 5.85 17.49
CA TYR A 3 12.90 5.44 16.96
C TYR A 3 13.01 4.12 16.20
N TYR A 4 11.88 3.44 16.06
CA TYR A 4 11.78 2.25 15.23
C TYR A 4 11.39 2.62 13.81
N LYS A 5 12.15 2.13 12.84
CA LYS A 5 11.74 2.17 11.45
C LYS A 5 10.68 1.10 11.21
N ALA A 6 9.50 1.51 10.75
CA ALA A 6 8.34 0.64 10.62
C ALA A 6 8.61 -0.59 9.75
N ASP A 7 9.29 -0.41 8.61
CA ASP A 7 9.59 -1.50 7.69
C ASP A 7 10.49 -2.56 8.32
N THR A 8 11.52 -2.14 9.06
CA THR A 8 12.45 -3.03 9.75
C THR A 8 11.72 -3.90 10.79
N VAL A 9 10.79 -3.31 11.56
CA VAL A 9 10.02 -4.06 12.55
C VAL A 9 9.02 -5.00 11.87
N ARG A 10 8.36 -4.58 10.78
CA ARG A 10 7.45 -5.44 10.01
C ARG A 10 8.16 -6.66 9.43
N GLU A 11 9.33 -6.45 8.84
CA GLU A 11 10.15 -7.54 8.29
C GLU A 11 10.60 -8.50 9.40
N ALA A 12 11.02 -7.97 10.56
CA ALA A 12 11.40 -8.78 11.70
C ALA A 12 10.22 -9.54 12.33
N ALA A 13 9.01 -8.98 12.29
CA ALA A 13 7.80 -9.60 12.84
C ALA A 13 7.26 -10.73 11.96
N ASN A 14 7.52 -10.69 10.66
CA ASN A 14 7.08 -11.73 9.73
C ASN A 14 7.66 -13.10 10.12
N GLY A 15 6.78 -14.10 10.28
CA GLY A 15 7.15 -15.42 10.74
C GLY A 15 7.36 -15.55 12.26
N ASN A 16 7.21 -14.47 13.03
CA ASN A 16 7.36 -14.47 14.49
C ASN A 16 6.06 -14.14 15.24
N TRP A 17 4.94 -14.01 14.52
CA TRP A 17 3.70 -13.49 15.09
C TRP A 17 3.09 -14.34 16.19
N LEU A 18 3.24 -15.67 16.16
CA LEU A 18 2.73 -16.50 17.26
C LEU A 18 3.41 -16.14 18.59
N PHE A 19 4.72 -15.89 18.57
CA PHE A 19 5.50 -15.50 19.76
C PHE A 19 5.14 -14.09 20.22
N ILE A 20 5.06 -13.15 19.27
CA ILE A 20 4.69 -11.76 19.55
C ILE A 20 3.29 -11.71 20.19
N LEU A 21 2.31 -12.39 19.59
CA LEU A 21 0.93 -12.42 20.10
C LEU A 21 0.85 -13.12 21.47
N ALA A 22 1.58 -14.23 21.67
CA ALA A 22 1.60 -14.92 22.96
C ALA A 22 2.17 -14.06 24.09
N ALA A 23 3.12 -13.17 23.79
CA ALA A 23 3.77 -12.29 24.75
C ALA A 23 2.97 -10.98 24.99
N LEU A 24 2.52 -10.33 23.92
CA LEU A 24 1.89 -9.00 23.97
C LEU A 24 0.36 -9.05 24.11
N ALA A 25 -0.27 -10.19 23.88
CA ALA A 25 -1.72 -10.39 24.01
C ALA A 25 -2.04 -11.76 24.66
N PRO A 26 -1.73 -11.98 25.95
CA PRO A 26 -1.88 -13.28 26.61
C PRO A 26 -3.33 -13.78 26.67
N HIS A 27 -4.31 -12.87 26.65
CA HIS A 27 -5.73 -13.21 26.57
C HIS A 27 -6.13 -13.92 25.25
N LEU A 28 -5.26 -13.88 24.24
CA LEU A 28 -5.44 -14.56 22.95
C LEU A 28 -5.03 -16.03 22.98
N GLU A 29 -4.47 -16.52 24.09
CA GLU A 29 -3.98 -17.90 24.22
C GLU A 29 -4.98 -18.99 23.76
N PRO A 30 -6.30 -18.91 24.05
CA PRO A 30 -7.27 -19.89 23.55
C PRO A 30 -7.29 -20.00 22.01
N ALA A 31 -7.14 -18.87 21.31
CA ALA A 31 -7.08 -18.83 19.85
C ALA A 31 -5.74 -19.36 19.33
N LEU A 32 -4.64 -19.03 20.01
CA LEU A 32 -3.30 -19.50 19.66
C LEU A 32 -3.16 -21.02 19.80
N ARG A 33 -3.86 -21.66 20.74
CA ARG A 33 -3.85 -23.14 20.86
C ARG A 33 -4.53 -23.84 19.68
N LYS A 34 -5.42 -23.16 18.96
CA LYS A 34 -6.17 -23.74 17.83
C LYS A 34 -6.31 -22.72 16.69
N PRO A 35 -5.22 -22.31 16.02
CA PRO A 35 -5.30 -21.32 14.95
C PRO A 35 -6.23 -21.79 13.83
N GLY A 36 -7.03 -20.87 13.28
CA GLY A 36 -8.07 -21.18 12.29
C GLY A 36 -9.39 -21.72 12.88
N ARG A 37 -9.47 -21.99 14.19
CA ARG A 37 -10.73 -22.37 14.86
C ARG A 37 -11.33 -21.18 15.59
N HIS A 38 -12.65 -21.19 15.68
CA HIS A 38 -13.39 -20.18 16.42
C HIS A 38 -13.28 -20.41 17.92
N VAL A 39 -13.12 -19.32 18.65
CA VAL A 39 -13.13 -19.19 20.10
C VAL A 39 -13.96 -17.97 20.50
N SER A 40 -14.19 -17.79 21.80
CA SER A 40 -14.79 -16.57 22.36
C SER A 40 -14.02 -15.31 21.96
N CYS A 41 -14.72 -14.22 21.62
CA CYS A 41 -14.07 -12.96 21.32
C CYS A 41 -13.44 -12.38 22.60
N PRO A 42 -12.17 -11.92 22.57
CA PRO A 42 -11.53 -11.33 23.74
C PRO A 42 -12.12 -9.97 24.15
N ILE A 43 -12.78 -9.25 23.22
CA ILE A 43 -13.31 -7.90 23.47
C ILE A 43 -14.74 -7.95 24.02
N HIS A 44 -15.66 -8.65 23.34
CA HIS A 44 -17.09 -8.67 23.74
C HIS A 44 -17.56 -10.04 24.25
N GLY A 45 -16.67 -11.04 24.35
CA GLY A 45 -17.03 -12.39 24.80
C GLY A 45 -17.78 -13.20 23.73
N GLY A 46 -18.75 -14.01 24.17
CA GLY A 46 -19.50 -14.92 23.31
C GLY A 46 -18.90 -16.33 23.21
N LYS A 47 -19.50 -17.21 22.40
CA LYS A 47 -19.11 -18.63 22.30
C LYS A 47 -18.09 -18.91 21.18
N ASP A 48 -18.22 -18.27 20.02
CA ASP A 48 -17.47 -18.61 18.80
C ASP A 48 -17.19 -17.38 17.90
N GLY A 49 -17.06 -16.21 18.51
CA GLY A 49 -16.98 -14.94 17.77
C GLY A 49 -15.65 -14.66 17.07
N PHE A 50 -14.52 -15.28 17.45
CA PHE A 50 -13.18 -14.90 16.99
C PHE A 50 -12.34 -16.08 16.50
N ARG A 51 -11.53 -15.91 15.45
CA ARG A 51 -10.52 -16.89 15.01
C ARG A 51 -9.26 -16.20 14.48
N LEU A 52 -8.10 -16.81 14.70
CA LEU A 52 -6.87 -16.45 13.97
C LEU A 52 -6.92 -16.97 12.54
N PHE A 53 -6.26 -16.28 11.61
CA PHE A 53 -6.15 -16.78 10.23
C PHE A 53 -5.26 -18.01 10.12
N LYS A 54 -5.38 -18.73 9.00
CA LYS A 54 -4.58 -19.94 8.74
C LYS A 54 -3.08 -19.64 8.60
N ASP A 55 -2.76 -18.43 8.17
CA ASP A 55 -1.42 -17.88 7.97
C ASP A 55 -0.98 -17.00 9.14
N ALA A 56 -1.65 -17.07 10.30
CA ALA A 56 -1.35 -16.21 11.45
C ALA A 56 0.09 -16.30 11.99
N HIS A 57 0.84 -17.38 11.67
CA HIS A 57 2.27 -17.45 11.96
C HIS A 57 3.12 -16.46 11.15
N LEU A 58 2.66 -16.12 9.93
CA LEU A 58 3.32 -15.17 9.03
C LEU A 58 2.76 -13.75 9.16
N THR A 59 1.44 -13.61 9.24
CA THR A 59 0.76 -12.30 9.19
C THR A 59 0.30 -11.80 10.54
N GLY A 60 0.01 -12.70 11.49
CA GLY A 60 -0.54 -12.37 12.81
C GLY A 60 -2.02 -11.96 12.80
N GLY A 61 -2.70 -12.01 11.65
CA GLY A 61 -4.07 -11.54 11.53
C GLY A 61 -5.13 -12.46 12.14
N GLY A 62 -6.31 -11.90 12.39
CA GLY A 62 -7.45 -12.61 12.95
C GLY A 62 -8.77 -11.89 12.64
N VAL A 63 -9.88 -12.60 12.77
CA VAL A 63 -11.20 -12.06 12.47
C VAL A 63 -12.19 -12.36 13.56
N CYS A 64 -12.99 -11.35 13.88
CA CYS A 64 -14.18 -11.47 14.68
C CYS A 64 -15.43 -11.26 13.83
N ASN A 65 -16.43 -12.13 13.95
CA ASN A 65 -17.67 -12.02 13.16
C ASN A 65 -18.45 -10.73 13.46
N THR A 66 -18.34 -10.19 14.68
CA THR A 66 -19.03 -8.96 15.09
C THR A 66 -18.14 -7.72 15.07
N CYS A 67 -16.87 -7.84 15.48
CA CYS A 67 -15.97 -6.69 15.55
C CYS A 67 -15.26 -6.36 14.23
N GLY A 68 -15.15 -7.32 13.32
CA GLY A 68 -14.45 -7.13 12.05
C GLY A 68 -13.16 -7.95 11.94
N ALA A 69 -12.50 -7.79 10.79
CA ALA A 69 -11.25 -8.48 10.46
C ALA A 69 -10.06 -7.56 10.69
N ASN A 70 -9.03 -8.09 11.35
CA ASN A 70 -7.72 -7.48 11.48
C ASN A 70 -6.76 -8.26 10.58
N HIS A 71 -6.23 -7.59 9.56
CA HIS A 71 -5.52 -8.23 8.46
C HIS A 71 -4.10 -8.65 8.81
N ASP A 72 -3.46 -7.91 9.71
CA ASP A 72 -2.12 -8.20 10.21
C ASP A 72 -2.08 -8.22 11.74
N GLY A 73 -0.93 -8.63 12.28
CA GLY A 73 -0.72 -8.71 13.72
C GLY A 73 -0.57 -7.34 14.38
N PHE A 74 -0.23 -6.28 13.65
CA PHE A 74 -0.18 -4.93 14.21
C PHE A 74 -1.59 -4.41 14.48
N GLU A 75 -2.47 -4.49 13.48
CA GLU A 75 -3.89 -4.16 13.59
C GLU A 75 -4.57 -5.01 14.66
N LEU A 76 -4.25 -6.30 14.72
CA LEU A 76 -4.77 -7.18 15.77
C LEU A 76 -4.32 -6.73 17.17
N LEU A 77 -3.05 -6.42 17.37
CA LEU A 77 -2.54 -5.94 18.67
C LEU A 77 -3.09 -4.56 19.05
N MET A 78 -3.17 -3.65 18.08
CA MET A 78 -3.78 -2.33 18.26
C MET A 78 -5.23 -2.46 18.72
N TRP A 79 -6.00 -3.33 18.07
CA TRP A 79 -7.39 -3.60 18.43
C TRP A 79 -7.53 -4.27 19.81
N LEU A 80 -6.68 -5.25 20.13
CA LEU A 80 -6.76 -6.00 21.39
C LEU A 80 -6.35 -5.18 22.60
N ASN A 81 -5.31 -4.36 22.47
CA ASN A 81 -4.71 -3.62 23.59
C ASN A 81 -5.11 -2.14 23.59
N ASN A 82 -5.93 -1.70 22.63
CA ASN A 82 -6.28 -0.29 22.41
C ASN A 82 -5.04 0.61 22.26
N TRP A 83 -4.06 0.13 21.50
CA TRP A 83 -2.82 0.84 21.23
C TRP A 83 -2.92 1.66 19.95
N ASP A 84 -2.25 2.81 19.94
CA ASP A 84 -1.92 3.47 18.69
C ASP A 84 -0.79 2.72 17.95
N PHE A 85 -0.59 3.07 16.68
CA PHE A 85 0.41 2.40 15.85
C PHE A 85 1.84 2.59 16.38
N LYS A 86 2.17 3.75 16.96
CA LYS A 86 3.52 4.07 17.43
C LYS A 86 3.86 3.28 18.69
N GLN A 87 2.92 3.17 19.62
CA GLN A 87 3.02 2.33 20.80
C GLN A 87 3.15 0.87 20.40
N CYS A 88 2.26 0.37 19.53
CA CYS A 88 2.33 -1.01 19.04
C CYS A 88 3.67 -1.30 18.36
N LEU A 89 4.17 -0.37 17.53
CA LEU A 89 5.46 -0.50 16.87
C LEU A 89 6.62 -0.56 17.87
N SER A 90 6.56 0.24 18.95
CA SER A 90 7.57 0.21 20.01
C SER A 90 7.55 -1.11 20.74
N GLU A 91 6.41 -1.57 21.21
CA GLU A 91 6.28 -2.83 21.96
C GLU A 91 6.74 -4.04 21.14
N VAL A 92 6.36 -4.10 19.85
CA VAL A 92 6.80 -5.16 18.95
C VAL A 92 8.30 -5.05 18.64
N GLY A 93 8.81 -3.84 18.38
CA GLY A 93 10.23 -3.60 18.14
C GLY A 93 11.10 -3.96 19.36
N ASP A 94 10.62 -3.61 20.56
CA ASP A 94 11.26 -3.94 21.82
C ASP A 94 11.24 -5.46 22.02
N TYR A 95 10.10 -6.13 21.81
CA TYR A 95 9.95 -7.59 21.89
C TYR A 95 10.87 -8.35 20.91
N LEU A 96 11.03 -7.85 19.69
CA LEU A 96 11.90 -8.45 18.69
C LEU A 96 13.38 -8.08 18.88
N GLY A 97 13.68 -7.10 19.74
CA GLY A 97 15.04 -6.61 19.93
C GLY A 97 15.62 -5.95 18.67
N VAL A 98 14.76 -5.32 17.87
CA VAL A 98 15.21 -4.58 16.68
C VAL A 98 16.05 -3.38 17.11
N GLU A 99 17.10 -3.06 16.36
CA GLU A 99 17.93 -1.89 16.66
C GLU A 99 17.13 -0.61 16.42
N LYS A 100 17.11 0.27 17.43
CA LYS A 100 16.48 1.59 17.30
C LYS A 100 17.41 2.50 16.51
N GLU A 101 16.90 3.13 15.47
CA GLU A 101 17.67 4.08 14.68
C GLU A 101 17.79 5.38 15.49
N GLN A 102 19.02 5.88 15.63
CA GLN A 102 19.25 7.21 16.19
C GLN A 102 19.12 8.22 15.06
N PRO A 103 18.43 9.36 15.27
CA PRO A 103 18.45 10.43 14.29
C PRO A 103 19.91 10.88 14.11
N GLN A 104 20.50 10.49 12.99
CA GLN A 104 21.83 10.94 12.61
C GLN A 104 21.69 12.41 12.20
N TYR A 105 21.79 13.31 13.17
CA TYR A 105 22.04 14.71 12.90
C TYR A 105 23.39 14.75 12.20
N GLN A 106 23.38 14.81 10.87
CA GLN A 106 24.55 15.25 10.14
C GLN A 106 24.86 16.64 10.70
N GLN A 107 25.95 16.73 11.47
CA GLN A 107 26.55 18.00 11.81
C GLN A 107 27.03 18.60 10.49
N ALA A 108 26.14 19.28 9.77
CA ALA A 108 26.57 20.29 8.85
C ALA A 108 27.39 21.26 9.70
N ALA A 109 28.70 21.33 9.43
CA ALA A 109 29.57 22.32 10.02
C ALA A 109 28.83 23.66 9.99
N ALA A 110 28.65 24.27 11.16
CA ALA A 110 27.95 25.53 11.27
C ALA A 110 28.58 26.52 10.29
N PRO A 111 27.86 27.06 9.29
CA PRO A 111 28.39 28.19 8.55
C PRO A 111 28.57 29.30 9.58
N THR A 112 29.80 29.81 9.70
CA THR A 112 30.13 30.95 10.54
C THR A 112 29.20 32.10 10.17
N ARG A 113 28.17 32.34 10.99
CA ARG A 113 27.22 33.44 10.77
C ARG A 113 27.89 34.74 11.22
N ALA A 114 28.21 35.61 10.26
CA ALA A 114 28.26 37.04 10.53
C ALA A 114 26.87 37.51 11.00
N PRO A 115 26.78 38.53 11.88
CA PRO A 115 25.52 38.96 12.45
C PRO A 115 24.63 39.58 11.37
N VAL A 116 23.56 38.89 10.98
CA VAL A 116 22.53 39.44 10.09
C VAL A 116 21.48 40.12 10.95
N GLN A 117 21.42 41.44 10.78
CA GLN A 117 20.42 42.34 11.36
C GLN A 117 19.00 41.92 10.97
N ALA A 118 18.07 42.15 11.89
CA ALA A 118 16.63 41.95 11.69
C ALA A 118 16.14 42.70 10.45
N LYS A 119 15.58 41.95 9.49
CA LYS A 119 14.71 42.50 8.45
C LYS A 119 13.34 41.83 8.50
N ALA A 120 12.34 42.68 8.31
CA ALA A 120 10.90 42.46 8.37
C ALA A 120 10.39 41.37 7.39
N PRO A 121 9.12 40.94 7.48
CA PRO A 121 8.65 39.66 6.95
C PRO A 121 8.73 39.61 5.42
N VAL A 122 9.43 38.59 4.91
CA VAL A 122 9.60 38.34 3.47
C VAL A 122 8.32 37.71 2.94
N GLN A 123 7.65 38.46 2.06
CA GLN A 123 6.63 37.94 1.15
C GLN A 123 7.28 36.88 0.26
N GLN A 124 6.71 35.67 0.25
CA GLN A 124 7.24 34.52 -0.49
C GLN A 124 6.97 34.69 -1.99
N GLU A 125 8.02 34.82 -2.80
CA GLU A 125 7.92 34.73 -4.26
C GLU A 125 8.00 33.27 -4.74
N PRO A 126 7.24 32.88 -5.78
CA PRO A 126 7.27 31.52 -6.32
C PRO A 126 8.58 31.24 -7.06
N MET A 127 9.30 30.18 -6.67
CA MET A 127 10.45 29.66 -7.42
C MET A 127 10.00 29.17 -8.81
N LYS A 128 10.64 29.67 -9.87
CA LYS A 128 10.55 29.12 -11.23
C LYS A 128 11.30 27.78 -11.29
N VAL A 129 10.58 26.68 -11.38
CA VAL A 129 11.15 25.35 -11.69
C VAL A 129 11.12 25.13 -13.21
N ASN A 130 12.27 24.84 -13.81
CA ASN A 130 12.40 24.67 -15.26
C ASN A 130 12.13 23.21 -15.65
N ASN A 131 10.99 22.92 -16.29
CA ASN A 131 10.48 21.58 -16.60
C ASN A 131 11.17 20.86 -17.78
N LYS A 132 12.49 21.00 -17.93
CA LYS A 132 13.25 20.25 -18.95
C LYS A 132 14.45 19.57 -18.31
N VAL A 133 14.24 18.35 -17.82
CA VAL A 133 15.12 17.14 -17.92
C VAL A 133 14.52 16.10 -16.96
N LEU A 134 13.77 15.14 -17.50
CA LEU A 134 13.39 13.93 -16.77
C LEU A 134 14.54 12.93 -16.90
N ASP A 135 15.30 12.72 -15.81
CA ASP A 135 16.23 11.60 -15.74
C ASP A 135 15.42 10.29 -15.76
N SER A 136 15.65 9.49 -16.79
CA SER A 136 15.03 8.19 -17.06
C SER A 136 15.12 7.17 -15.92
N LYS A 137 15.89 7.42 -14.86
CA LYS A 137 16.03 6.58 -13.67
C LYS A 137 14.95 6.80 -12.58
N ASN A 138 14.12 7.85 -12.62
CA ASN A 138 13.19 8.19 -11.53
C ASN A 138 11.72 7.73 -11.73
N ARG A 139 11.44 6.80 -12.67
CA ARG A 139 10.09 6.27 -12.93
C ARG A 139 9.43 5.52 -11.76
N LYS A 140 10.15 5.27 -10.66
CA LYS A 140 9.59 4.62 -9.45
C LYS A 140 8.84 5.58 -8.51
N LYS A 141 8.83 6.91 -8.74
CA LYS A 141 8.12 7.91 -7.90
C LYS A 141 7.03 8.69 -8.63
N SER A 142 6.57 8.21 -9.78
CA SER A 142 5.45 8.81 -10.52
C SER A 142 4.16 8.04 -10.24
N ILE A 143 3.09 8.74 -9.87
CA ILE A 143 1.76 8.20 -9.66
C ILE A 143 0.87 8.69 -10.79
N ALA A 144 0.15 7.78 -11.45
CA ALA A 144 -0.78 8.10 -12.54
C ALA A 144 -2.22 7.84 -12.09
N GLY A 145 -3.16 8.68 -12.50
CA GLY A 145 -4.57 8.49 -12.18
C GLY A 145 -5.47 9.60 -12.69
N THR A 146 -6.78 9.40 -12.56
CA THR A 146 -7.80 10.41 -12.84
C THR A 146 -7.92 11.34 -11.63
N LEU A 147 -7.80 12.64 -11.84
CA LEU A 147 -7.97 13.64 -10.78
C LEU A 147 -9.46 13.78 -10.42
N ILE A 148 -9.86 13.30 -9.25
CA ILE A 148 -11.26 13.35 -8.80
C ILE A 148 -11.54 14.64 -8.03
N ALA A 149 -10.66 15.00 -7.10
CA ALA A 149 -10.79 16.20 -6.29
C ALA A 149 -9.42 16.75 -5.91
N HIS A 150 -9.33 18.04 -5.63
CA HIS A 150 -8.15 18.67 -5.05
C HIS A 150 -8.56 19.95 -4.35
N GLY A 151 -7.81 20.37 -3.34
CA GLY A 151 -8.13 21.56 -2.57
C GLY A 151 -7.27 21.75 -1.33
N LYS A 152 -7.53 22.84 -0.61
CA LYS A 152 -6.92 23.12 0.70
C LYS A 152 -7.74 22.44 1.79
N ALA A 153 -7.08 21.61 2.59
CA ALA A 153 -7.68 20.98 3.76
C ALA A 153 -6.62 20.84 4.87
N PRO A 154 -7.02 20.82 6.14
CA PRO A 154 -6.12 20.42 7.21
C PRO A 154 -5.48 19.07 6.89
N TYR A 155 -4.16 18.92 7.11
CA TYR A 155 -3.44 17.70 6.76
C TYR A 155 -4.11 16.45 7.37
N GLU A 156 -4.31 15.41 6.56
CA GLU A 156 -5.05 14.18 6.93
C GLU A 156 -6.51 14.40 7.36
N HIS A 157 -7.09 15.58 7.07
CA HIS A 157 -8.42 16.01 7.52
C HIS A 157 -8.57 16.14 9.04
N ASN A 158 -7.46 16.35 9.76
CA ASN A 158 -7.51 16.64 11.19
C ASN A 158 -7.54 18.15 11.43
N GLU A 159 -8.56 18.68 12.11
CA GLU A 159 -8.79 20.12 12.30
C GLU A 159 -7.65 20.82 13.09
N ASP A 160 -6.90 20.04 13.86
CA ASP A 160 -5.73 20.50 14.63
C ASP A 160 -4.46 20.67 13.77
N ASN A 161 -4.49 20.17 12.54
CA ASN A 161 -3.35 20.24 11.63
C ASN A 161 -3.39 21.50 10.77
N GLU A 162 -2.21 21.97 10.36
CA GLU A 162 -2.10 23.07 9.42
C GLU A 162 -2.72 22.73 8.06
N LEU A 163 -3.21 23.79 7.39
CA LEU A 163 -3.77 23.69 6.05
C LEU A 163 -2.70 23.19 5.07
N SER A 164 -2.92 22.01 4.51
CA SER A 164 -2.16 21.44 3.40
C SER A 164 -3.02 21.40 2.14
N TYR A 165 -2.41 21.07 1.01
CA TYR A 165 -3.14 20.83 -0.24
C TYR A 165 -3.24 19.33 -0.48
N PHE A 166 -4.42 18.85 -0.83
CA PHE A 166 -4.65 17.45 -1.18
C PHE A 166 -5.01 17.31 -2.66
N ALA A 167 -4.67 16.15 -3.21
CA ALA A 167 -5.13 15.67 -4.51
C ALA A 167 -5.67 14.26 -4.33
N PHE A 168 -6.94 14.08 -4.67
CA PHE A 168 -7.63 12.81 -4.67
C PHE A 168 -7.65 12.25 -6.07
N ILE A 169 -7.02 11.09 -6.26
CA ILE A 169 -6.85 10.46 -7.57
C ILE A 169 -7.38 9.03 -7.56
N ARG A 170 -7.87 8.57 -8.72
CA ARG A 170 -8.25 7.18 -8.95
C ARG A 170 -7.36 6.56 -10.03
N ASP A 171 -6.68 5.49 -9.67
CA ASP A 171 -5.83 4.75 -10.60
C ASP A 171 -6.66 3.94 -11.61
N LYS A 172 -6.01 3.41 -12.65
CA LYS A 172 -6.65 2.57 -13.69
C LYS A 172 -7.24 1.28 -13.13
N SER A 173 -6.73 0.83 -11.98
CA SER A 173 -7.24 -0.31 -11.22
C SER A 173 -8.55 -0.01 -10.45
N GLY A 174 -8.99 1.26 -10.41
CA GLY A 174 -10.13 1.71 -9.63
C GLY A 174 -9.81 2.03 -8.17
N LEU A 175 -8.55 1.87 -7.73
CA LEU A 175 -8.11 2.24 -6.38
C LEU A 175 -8.04 3.76 -6.22
N GLU A 176 -8.70 4.27 -5.19
CA GLU A 176 -8.71 5.68 -4.85
C GLU A 176 -7.64 6.00 -3.81
N ARG A 177 -6.89 7.08 -4.00
CA ARG A 177 -5.81 7.49 -3.09
C ARG A 177 -5.78 9.00 -2.93
N THR A 178 -5.57 9.44 -1.70
CA THR A 178 -5.34 10.85 -1.36
C THR A 178 -3.83 11.10 -1.24
N ILE A 179 -3.33 12.11 -1.95
CA ILE A 179 -1.94 12.57 -1.90
C ILE A 179 -1.94 13.95 -1.27
N TRP A 180 -1.03 14.19 -0.33
CA TRP A 180 -0.89 15.45 0.39
C TRP A 180 0.42 16.15 0.06
N GLY A 181 0.38 17.49 -0.03
CA GLY A 181 1.58 18.31 -0.17
C GLY A 181 1.27 19.75 -0.56
N VAL A 182 1.92 20.70 0.11
CA VAL A 182 1.72 22.14 -0.10
C VAL A 182 2.03 22.58 -1.56
N ASP A 183 3.02 21.95 -2.21
CA ASP A 183 3.38 22.27 -3.60
C ASP A 183 2.41 21.70 -4.65
N LEU A 184 1.43 20.88 -4.24
CA LEU A 184 0.43 20.34 -5.17
C LEU A 184 -0.48 21.42 -5.75
N GLU A 185 -0.76 22.49 -5.00
CA GLU A 185 -1.56 23.62 -5.49
C GLU A 185 -0.92 24.25 -6.73
N ARG A 186 0.39 24.54 -6.62
CA ARG A 186 1.18 25.09 -7.72
C ARG A 186 1.25 24.09 -8.87
N ALA A 187 1.60 22.85 -8.59
CA ALA A 187 1.83 21.85 -9.62
C ALA A 187 0.56 21.52 -10.42
N ILE A 188 -0.60 21.42 -9.76
CA ILE A 188 -1.90 21.22 -10.42
C ILE A 188 -2.30 22.48 -11.19
N GLY A 189 -2.13 23.66 -10.60
CA GLY A 189 -2.42 24.95 -11.25
C GLY A 189 -1.60 25.16 -12.53
N GLU A 190 -0.30 24.87 -12.51
CA GLU A 190 0.58 24.97 -13.67
C GLU A 190 0.29 23.92 -14.75
N SER A 191 -0.25 22.76 -14.35
CA SER A 191 -0.64 21.69 -15.29
C SER A 191 -1.98 21.95 -15.99
N GLU A 192 -2.75 22.93 -15.50
CA GLU A 192 -4.14 23.22 -15.91
C GLU A 192 -5.07 22.00 -15.92
N ALA A 193 -4.76 20.98 -15.11
CA ALA A 193 -5.57 19.77 -15.02
C ALA A 193 -6.92 20.07 -14.36
N LYS A 194 -8.00 19.56 -14.94
CA LYS A 194 -9.36 19.67 -14.42
C LYS A 194 -9.80 18.37 -13.76
N TYR A 195 -10.87 18.44 -12.97
CA TYR A 195 -11.56 17.25 -12.47
C TYR A 195 -11.94 16.33 -13.63
N GLY A 196 -11.56 15.06 -13.54
CA GLY A 196 -11.76 14.04 -14.56
C GLY A 196 -10.61 13.88 -15.58
N ASP A 197 -9.58 14.72 -15.54
CA ASP A 197 -8.40 14.54 -16.40
C ASP A 197 -7.48 13.43 -15.87
N GLU A 198 -6.84 12.71 -16.78
CA GLU A 198 -5.75 11.78 -16.43
C GLU A 198 -4.46 12.58 -16.22
N ILE A 199 -3.93 12.51 -15.00
CA ILE A 199 -2.72 13.20 -14.59
C ILE A 199 -1.63 12.21 -14.18
N VAL A 200 -0.38 12.60 -14.40
CA VAL A 200 0.80 11.93 -13.87
C VAL A 200 1.52 12.88 -12.94
N MET A 201 1.63 12.48 -11.68
CA MET A 201 2.25 13.25 -10.61
C MET A 201 3.61 12.65 -10.30
N THR A 202 4.68 13.43 -10.43
CA THR A 202 6.06 13.01 -10.13
C THR A 202 6.61 13.82 -8.97
N ASN A 203 7.13 13.14 -7.96
CA ASN A 203 7.83 13.80 -6.86
C ASN A 203 9.27 14.14 -7.28
N LEU A 204 9.56 15.43 -7.44
CA LEU A 204 10.83 15.97 -7.95
C LEU A 204 11.91 16.15 -6.86
N GLY A 205 11.58 15.99 -5.58
CA GLY A 205 12.54 16.16 -4.49
C GLY A 205 11.90 16.54 -3.16
N ARG A 206 12.70 16.46 -2.08
CA ARG A 206 12.31 16.82 -0.71
C ARG A 206 13.24 17.94 -0.21
N GLU A 207 12.69 19.10 0.13
CA GLU A 207 13.42 20.14 0.88
C GLU A 207 12.89 20.20 2.32
N PRO A 208 13.75 20.18 3.35
CA PRO A 208 13.32 20.40 4.72
C PRO A 208 12.92 21.86 4.93
N VAL A 209 11.68 22.11 5.36
CA VAL A 209 11.17 23.45 5.68
C VAL A 209 10.73 23.45 7.14
N THR A 210 11.30 24.38 7.92
CA THR A 210 10.91 24.60 9.31
C THR A 210 9.64 25.45 9.33
N VAL A 211 8.53 24.86 9.76
CA VAL A 211 7.25 25.55 9.95
C VAL A 211 7.03 25.76 11.44
N VAL A 212 6.63 26.96 11.83
CA VAL A 212 6.35 27.29 13.23
C VAL A 212 4.93 26.86 13.54
N VAL A 213 4.79 25.75 14.27
CA VAL A 213 3.48 25.20 14.66
C VAL A 213 3.08 25.80 16.00
N GLU A 214 1.91 26.44 16.03
CA GLU A 214 1.27 26.94 17.24
C GLU A 214 0.61 25.79 18.00
N VAL A 215 1.23 25.32 19.07
CA VAL A 215 0.66 24.27 19.93
C VAL A 215 -0.32 24.91 20.91
N LYS A 216 -1.60 24.56 20.78
CA LYS A 216 -2.71 25.05 21.63
C LYS A 216 -2.99 24.10 22.80
N ASP A 217 -3.45 24.63 23.92
CA ASP A 217 -3.93 23.85 25.08
C ASP A 217 -5.40 23.41 24.93
N GLU A 218 -5.89 22.65 25.91
CA GLU A 218 -7.29 22.21 26.03
C GLU A 218 -8.30 23.37 26.18
N GLN A 219 -7.84 24.62 26.31
CA GLN A 219 -8.69 25.83 26.31
C GLN A 219 -8.57 26.64 25.01
N GLY A 220 -7.87 26.12 24.00
CA GLY A 220 -7.72 26.75 22.68
C GLY A 220 -6.74 27.93 22.65
N ASN A 221 -5.97 28.15 23.72
CA ASN A 221 -4.99 29.23 23.79
C ASN A 221 -3.63 28.74 23.28
N VAL A 222 -2.91 29.59 22.55
CA VAL A 222 -1.57 29.27 22.01
C VAL A 222 -0.57 29.22 23.15
N VAL A 223 -0.11 28.03 23.53
CA VAL A 223 0.79 27.82 24.68
C VAL A 223 2.26 27.87 24.25
N ARG A 224 2.59 27.46 23.02
CA ARG A 224 3.95 27.60 22.48
C ARG A 224 4.01 27.54 20.96
N GLU A 225 4.83 28.39 20.38
CA GLU A 225 5.30 28.27 19.00
C GLU A 225 6.50 27.30 18.97
N GLN A 226 6.36 26.16 18.28
CA GLN A 226 7.46 25.21 18.08
C GLN A 226 7.87 25.14 16.60
N PRO A 227 9.15 25.38 16.27
CA PRO A 227 9.66 25.13 14.92
C PRO A 227 9.67 23.62 14.65
N MET A 228 8.73 23.14 13.84
CA MET A 228 8.65 21.77 13.36
C MET A 228 9.32 21.67 11.99
N GLN A 229 10.33 20.80 11.87
CA GLN A 229 10.88 20.48 10.56
C GLN A 229 9.92 19.56 9.80
N THR A 230 9.37 20.06 8.70
CA THR A 230 8.51 19.31 7.79
C THR A 230 9.22 19.13 6.45
N HIS A 231 8.83 18.12 5.68
CA HIS A 231 9.43 17.87 4.36
C HIS A 231 8.52 18.44 3.29
N ARG A 232 8.95 19.51 2.61
CA ARG A 232 8.26 20.06 1.45
C ARG A 232 8.65 19.21 0.24
N ASN A 233 7.68 18.43 -0.25
CA ASN A 233 7.83 17.71 -1.51
C ASN A 233 7.55 18.67 -2.67
N THR A 234 8.46 18.73 -3.64
CA THR A 234 8.23 19.44 -4.92
C THR A 234 7.54 18.49 -5.89
N TRP A 235 6.42 18.91 -6.45
CA TRP A 235 5.60 18.08 -7.34
C TRP A 235 5.63 18.61 -8.77
N LEU A 236 5.65 17.69 -9.72
CA LEU A 236 5.38 17.94 -11.14
C LEU A 236 4.11 17.19 -11.51
N VAL A 237 3.11 17.90 -12.02
CA VAL A 237 1.89 17.30 -12.55
C VAL A 237 1.87 17.48 -14.06
N GLU A 238 1.78 16.37 -14.78
CA GLU A 238 1.65 16.34 -16.23
C GLU A 238 0.26 15.83 -16.61
N ARG A 239 -0.48 16.61 -17.39
CA ARG A 239 -1.77 16.21 -17.96
C ARG A 239 -1.54 15.28 -19.16
N ARG A 240 -2.16 14.10 -19.17
CA ARG A 240 -2.01 13.12 -20.27
C ARG A 240 -3.19 13.05 -21.24
N GLY A 241 -4.33 13.64 -20.89
CA GLY A 241 -5.49 13.75 -21.78
C GLY A 241 -6.80 13.72 -21.00
N ALA A 242 -7.86 14.19 -21.63
CA ALA A 242 -9.19 14.23 -21.03
C ALA A 242 -9.97 12.95 -21.38
N THR A 243 -10.27 12.12 -20.40
CA THR A 243 -11.33 11.11 -20.52
C THR A 243 -12.61 11.74 -19.99
N VAL A 244 -13.29 12.51 -20.84
CA VAL A 244 -14.58 13.09 -20.47
C VAL A 244 -15.64 11.99 -20.60
N THR A 245 -15.84 11.22 -19.53
CA THR A 245 -17.15 10.60 -19.29
C THR A 245 -18.02 11.66 -18.63
N GLN A 246 -18.51 12.61 -19.42
CA GLN A 246 -19.56 13.52 -18.96
C GLN A 246 -20.84 12.72 -18.79
N PHE A 247 -21.22 12.44 -17.55
CA PHE A 247 -22.59 12.05 -17.23
C PHE A 247 -23.45 13.31 -17.24
N ARG A 248 -24.22 13.53 -18.30
CA ARG A 248 -25.25 14.57 -18.33
C ARG A 248 -26.55 13.98 -17.80
N ALA A 249 -26.97 14.39 -16.61
CA ALA A 249 -28.30 14.09 -16.11
C ALA A 249 -29.36 14.76 -17.02
N ARG A 250 -30.34 13.97 -17.49
CA ARG A 250 -31.59 14.49 -18.05
C ARG A 250 -32.66 14.46 -16.96
N SER A 251 -33.65 15.35 -17.08
CA SER A 251 -34.76 15.56 -16.13
C SER A 251 -35.65 14.33 -15.85
N ASN A 252 -35.44 13.19 -16.53
CA ASN A 252 -36.24 11.96 -16.38
C ASN A 252 -35.43 10.73 -15.92
N GLY A 253 -34.23 10.88 -15.36
CA GLY A 253 -33.61 9.85 -14.50
C GLY A 253 -33.02 8.59 -15.15
N GLY A 254 -32.57 8.63 -16.42
CA GLY A 254 -31.83 7.51 -17.06
C GLY A 254 -30.46 7.93 -17.62
N VAL A 255 -29.51 6.98 -17.71
CA VAL A 255 -28.11 7.21 -18.15
C VAL A 255 -27.79 6.30 -19.35
N GLU A 256 -27.33 6.86 -20.49
CA GLU A 256 -26.74 6.10 -21.60
C GLU A 256 -25.40 6.71 -22.06
N PRO A 257 -24.41 5.89 -22.49
CA PRO A 257 -23.18 6.37 -23.09
C PRO A 257 -23.36 6.68 -24.59
N VAL A 258 -22.88 7.85 -25.03
CA VAL A 258 -22.85 8.21 -26.46
C VAL A 258 -21.46 7.90 -27.03
N SER A 259 -21.39 7.01 -28.01
CA SER A 259 -20.20 6.74 -28.81
C SER A 259 -20.09 7.75 -29.95
N HIS A 260 -18.95 8.44 -30.05
CA HIS A 260 -18.57 9.12 -31.29
C HIS A 260 -17.46 8.34 -31.98
N HIS A 261 -17.81 7.80 -33.15
CA HIS A 261 -16.85 7.32 -34.14
C HIS A 261 -15.99 8.48 -34.63
N VAL A 262 -14.69 8.23 -34.78
CA VAL A 262 -13.82 9.04 -35.63
C VAL A 262 -13.16 8.13 -36.66
N GLU A 263 -13.29 8.55 -37.92
CA GLU A 263 -12.87 7.90 -39.16
C GLU A 263 -11.37 7.58 -39.24
N SER A 264 -11.11 6.47 -39.94
CA SER A 264 -9.81 5.89 -40.24
C SER A 264 -9.00 6.68 -41.29
N ALA A 265 -7.67 6.62 -41.16
CA ALA A 265 -6.66 6.17 -42.16
C ALA A 265 -5.37 7.03 -42.19
N PRO A 266 -4.22 6.53 -42.71
CA PRO A 266 -3.88 5.16 -43.09
C PRO A 266 -2.65 4.58 -42.38
N VAL A 267 -2.63 3.25 -42.40
CA VAL A 267 -1.55 2.36 -42.02
C VAL A 267 -0.37 2.50 -42.99
N VAL A 268 0.84 2.73 -42.45
CA VAL A 268 2.09 2.46 -43.17
C VAL A 268 2.73 1.23 -42.54
N ASN A 269 2.77 0.16 -43.33
CA ASN A 269 3.42 -1.11 -43.03
C ASN A 269 4.89 -0.90 -42.60
N ARG A 270 5.25 -1.36 -41.40
CA ARG A 270 6.61 -1.79 -41.11
C ARG A 270 6.61 -3.20 -40.52
N LYS A 271 7.25 -4.07 -41.30
CA LYS A 271 7.59 -5.47 -41.10
C LYS A 271 8.13 -5.70 -39.68
N VAL A 272 7.44 -6.54 -38.90
CA VAL A 272 7.93 -7.08 -37.62
C VAL A 272 8.81 -8.27 -37.97
N GLU A 273 10.12 -8.12 -37.81
CA GLU A 273 11.05 -9.25 -37.78
C GLU A 273 11.15 -9.77 -36.35
N THR A 274 10.74 -11.03 -36.20
CA THR A 274 10.88 -11.86 -35.01
C THR A 274 12.34 -12.16 -34.73
N PRO A 275 12.87 -12.00 -33.50
CA PRO A 275 14.07 -12.69 -33.08
C PRO A 275 13.70 -14.02 -32.43
N ALA A 276 14.25 -15.09 -33.00
CA ALA A 276 14.34 -16.42 -32.40
C ALA A 276 15.29 -16.42 -31.18
N PRO A 277 15.25 -17.46 -30.32
CA PRO A 277 15.78 -17.42 -28.97
C PRO A 277 17.31 -17.51 -28.95
N GLN A 278 17.95 -16.60 -28.22
CA GLN A 278 19.40 -16.67 -27.97
C GLN A 278 19.68 -17.38 -26.65
N VAL A 279 20.32 -18.55 -26.80
CA VAL A 279 21.01 -19.33 -25.77
C VAL A 279 22.13 -18.48 -25.18
N GLN A 280 22.20 -18.38 -23.85
CA GLN A 280 23.36 -17.83 -23.14
C GLN A 280 24.28 -18.97 -22.68
N PRO A 281 25.60 -18.86 -22.88
CA PRO A 281 26.57 -19.85 -22.42
C PRO A 281 26.85 -19.72 -20.92
N ALA A 282 27.17 -20.87 -20.31
CA ALA A 282 27.66 -21.00 -18.95
C ALA A 282 29.13 -20.55 -18.82
N ALA A 283 29.46 -19.92 -17.68
CA ALA A 283 30.78 -19.64 -17.06
C ALA A 283 30.72 -18.23 -16.42
N THR A 284 31.15 -17.91 -15.20
CA THR A 284 31.87 -18.57 -14.11
C THR A 284 31.70 -17.64 -12.89
N GLN A 285 31.62 -18.22 -11.70
CA GLN A 285 31.56 -17.49 -10.42
C GLN A 285 32.81 -16.64 -10.19
N PRO A 286 32.69 -15.49 -9.51
CA PRO A 286 33.75 -15.00 -8.64
C PRO A 286 33.36 -15.16 -7.17
N GLU A 287 34.02 -16.12 -6.53
CA GLU A 287 34.67 -16.05 -5.22
C GLU A 287 34.07 -15.15 -4.11
N GLU A 288 33.53 -15.85 -3.11
CA GLU A 288 33.75 -15.68 -1.67
C GLU A 288 34.47 -14.40 -1.21
N GLN A 289 33.69 -13.49 -0.63
CA GLN A 289 34.13 -12.73 0.53
C GLN A 289 33.12 -12.94 1.67
N SER A 290 33.57 -13.78 2.61
CA SER A 290 32.98 -14.01 3.91
C SER A 290 32.81 -12.69 4.66
N SER A 291 31.57 -12.21 4.75
CA SER A 291 31.20 -11.28 5.83
C SER A 291 30.72 -12.12 7.00
N GLU A 292 31.45 -11.99 8.10
CA GLU A 292 31.28 -12.74 9.34
C GLU A 292 29.83 -12.75 9.79
N ASN A 293 29.28 -13.97 9.87
CA ASN A 293 28.02 -14.27 10.51
C ASN A 293 28.17 -13.99 12.01
N LYS A 294 27.98 -12.74 12.43
CA LYS A 294 27.92 -12.41 13.86
C LYS A 294 26.70 -13.13 14.45
N PRO A 295 26.87 -13.96 15.49
CA PRO A 295 25.75 -14.66 16.09
C PRO A 295 24.73 -13.64 16.56
N LYS A 296 23.47 -13.87 16.15
CA LYS A 296 22.29 -13.10 16.57
C LYS A 296 22.10 -13.31 18.07
N VAL A 297 22.80 -12.54 18.89
CA VAL A 297 22.71 -12.61 20.36
C VAL A 297 21.36 -12.02 20.75
N VAL A 298 20.39 -12.91 20.95
CA VAL A 298 19.15 -12.60 21.64
C VAL A 298 19.52 -12.30 23.11
N PRO A 299 19.16 -11.14 23.67
CA PRO A 299 19.48 -10.82 25.06
C PRO A 299 18.84 -11.87 26.01
N MET A 300 19.69 -12.43 26.88
CA MET A 300 19.48 -13.58 27.77
C MET A 300 18.43 -13.41 28.89
N PHE A 301 17.55 -12.42 28.84
CA PHE A 301 16.52 -12.16 29.86
C PHE A 301 15.11 -12.15 29.28
N ARG A 302 14.77 -13.17 28.49
CA ARG A 302 13.39 -13.43 28.07
C ARG A 302 13.06 -14.87 28.38
N GLU A 303 11.91 -15.07 29.03
CA GLU A 303 11.33 -16.38 29.25
C GLU A 303 11.40 -17.17 27.94
N GLN A 304 11.96 -18.38 28.02
CA GLN A 304 12.05 -19.26 26.86
C GLN A 304 10.65 -19.38 26.23
N PRO A 305 10.53 -19.22 24.90
CA PRO A 305 9.24 -19.33 24.24
C PRO A 305 8.61 -20.68 24.59
N LYS A 306 7.30 -20.68 24.88
CA LYS A 306 6.58 -21.90 25.28
C LYS A 306 6.85 -23.01 24.24
N PRO A 307 7.33 -24.21 24.62
CA PRO A 307 7.76 -25.23 23.66
C PRO A 307 6.70 -25.60 22.62
N TRP A 308 5.44 -25.68 23.04
CA TRP A 308 4.32 -25.97 22.15
C TRP A 308 4.11 -24.92 21.06
N LEU A 309 4.60 -23.69 21.23
CA LEU A 309 4.47 -22.62 20.24
C LEU A 309 5.42 -22.83 19.06
N LEU A 310 6.62 -23.36 19.31
CA LEU A 310 7.57 -23.76 18.28
C LEU A 310 7.02 -24.92 17.46
N GLU A 311 6.51 -25.95 18.15
CA GLU A 311 5.87 -27.11 17.49
C GLU A 311 4.65 -26.66 16.66
N LEU A 312 3.84 -25.75 17.19
CA LEU A 312 2.70 -25.19 16.47
C LEU A 312 3.12 -24.42 15.22
N GLN A 313 4.16 -23.60 15.31
CA GLN A 313 4.68 -22.87 14.16
C GLN A 313 5.12 -23.83 13.06
N GLU A 314 5.92 -24.84 13.40
CA GLU A 314 6.36 -25.85 12.43
C GLU A 314 5.18 -26.62 11.84
N GLU A 315 4.15 -26.94 12.62
CA GLU A 315 2.93 -27.58 12.12
C GLU A 315 2.18 -26.68 11.13
N MET A 316 2.05 -25.39 11.43
CA MET A 316 1.39 -24.42 10.56
C MET A 316 2.16 -24.22 9.25
N GLU A 317 3.49 -24.15 9.30
CA GLU A 317 4.36 -24.07 8.12
C GLU A 317 4.22 -25.31 7.24
N LYS A 318 4.31 -26.51 7.83
CA LYS A 318 4.08 -27.79 7.12
C LYS A 318 2.68 -27.86 6.51
N ARG A 319 1.65 -27.38 7.20
CA ARG A 319 0.28 -27.35 6.69
C ARG A 319 0.16 -26.42 5.49
N MET A 320 0.75 -25.22 5.58
CA MET A 320 0.77 -24.26 4.48
C MET A 320 1.54 -24.81 3.28
N GLU A 321 2.68 -25.48 3.50
CA GLU A 321 3.44 -26.13 2.42
C GLU A 321 2.62 -27.22 1.73
N ARG A 322 1.92 -28.07 2.50
CA ARG A 322 1.00 -29.08 1.95
C ARG A 322 -0.14 -28.44 1.16
N GLU A 323 -0.77 -27.39 1.68
CA GLU A 323 -1.83 -26.65 0.96
C GLU A 323 -1.26 -26.00 -0.31
N ARG A 324 -0.05 -25.44 -0.28
CA ARG A 324 0.64 -24.87 -1.44
C ARG A 324 0.93 -25.94 -2.50
N ALA A 325 1.52 -27.06 -2.11
CA ALA A 325 1.81 -28.18 -3.00
C ALA A 325 0.53 -28.78 -3.60
N TYR A 326 -0.52 -28.94 -2.79
CA TYR A 326 -1.83 -29.37 -3.25
C TYR A 326 -2.43 -28.38 -4.25
N SER A 327 -2.39 -27.07 -3.94
CA SER A 327 -2.91 -26.02 -4.81
C SER A 327 -2.16 -25.93 -6.14
N ALA A 328 -0.83 -26.16 -6.14
CA ALA A 328 -0.01 -26.22 -7.35
C ALA A 328 -0.42 -27.39 -8.25
N ARG A 329 -0.55 -28.59 -7.68
CA ARG A 329 -1.04 -29.78 -8.41
C ARG A 329 -2.46 -29.60 -8.93
N LEU A 330 -3.32 -28.95 -8.14
CA LEU A 330 -4.69 -28.66 -8.56
C LEU A 330 -4.71 -27.67 -9.73
N ARG A 331 -3.87 -26.62 -9.70
CA ARG A 331 -3.72 -25.67 -10.81
C ARG A 331 -3.24 -26.35 -12.08
N GLU A 332 -2.24 -27.20 -11.99
CA GLU A 332 -1.75 -28.00 -13.14
C GLU A 332 -2.86 -28.89 -13.71
N LYS A 333 -3.64 -29.57 -12.86
CA LYS A 333 -4.77 -30.37 -13.29
C LYS A 333 -5.86 -29.53 -13.97
N ILE A 334 -6.17 -28.36 -13.42
CA ILE A 334 -7.12 -27.42 -14.00
C ILE A 334 -6.63 -26.97 -15.37
N GLU A 335 -5.37 -26.56 -15.50
CA GLU A 335 -4.77 -26.14 -16.77
C GLU A 335 -4.79 -27.24 -17.83
N LYS A 336 -4.48 -28.49 -17.43
CA LYS A 336 -4.58 -29.64 -18.32
C LYS A 336 -6.01 -29.84 -18.83
N VAL A 337 -7.01 -29.80 -17.95
CA VAL A 337 -8.42 -29.93 -18.34
C VAL A 337 -8.84 -28.77 -19.25
N TRP A 338 -8.42 -27.54 -18.95
CA TRP A 338 -8.69 -26.37 -19.79
C TRP A 338 -8.07 -26.48 -21.18
N ASN A 339 -6.87 -27.05 -21.31
CA ASN A 339 -6.21 -27.26 -22.60
C ASN A 339 -6.83 -28.42 -23.41
N GLU A 340 -7.43 -29.41 -22.74
CA GLU A 340 -8.19 -30.47 -23.39
C GLU A 340 -9.59 -30.00 -23.82
N CYS A 341 -10.14 -28.96 -23.18
CA CYS A 341 -11.41 -28.36 -23.59
C CYS A 341 -11.28 -27.67 -24.95
N LEU A 342 -12.17 -28.01 -25.88
CA LEU A 342 -12.30 -27.28 -27.14
C LEU A 342 -12.88 -25.89 -26.85
N PRO A 343 -12.28 -24.81 -27.40
CA PRO A 343 -12.83 -23.47 -27.23
C PRO A 343 -14.22 -23.41 -27.90
N PHE A 344 -15.16 -22.72 -27.27
CA PHE A 344 -16.54 -22.56 -27.78
C PHE A 344 -16.62 -21.85 -29.15
N SER A 345 -15.54 -21.16 -29.54
CA SER A 345 -15.36 -20.55 -30.86
C SER A 345 -14.90 -21.54 -31.93
N SER A 346 -14.50 -22.77 -31.56
CA SER A 346 -14.09 -23.80 -32.51
C SER A 346 -15.27 -24.28 -33.34
N HIS A 347 -15.05 -24.43 -34.64
CA HIS A 347 -16.02 -24.99 -35.59
C HIS A 347 -16.48 -26.41 -35.20
N VAL A 348 -15.66 -27.17 -34.48
CA VAL A 348 -16.03 -28.52 -33.99
C VAL A 348 -17.19 -28.46 -32.97
N THR A 349 -17.38 -27.32 -32.30
CA THR A 349 -18.45 -27.11 -31.30
C THR A 349 -19.74 -26.51 -31.90
N GLU A 350 -19.78 -26.29 -33.22
CA GLU A 350 -20.89 -25.64 -33.93
C GLU A 350 -22.26 -26.36 -33.74
N PRO A 351 -22.36 -27.70 -33.77
CA PRO A 351 -23.63 -28.40 -33.53
C PRO A 351 -24.21 -28.12 -32.13
N MET A 352 -23.37 -28.09 -31.10
CA MET A 352 -23.77 -27.74 -29.73
C MET A 352 -24.22 -26.27 -29.65
N ARG A 353 -23.54 -25.37 -30.36
CA ARG A 353 -23.87 -23.94 -30.41
C ARG A 353 -25.23 -23.69 -31.08
N LEU A 354 -25.54 -24.42 -32.14
CA LEU A 354 -26.85 -24.39 -32.81
C LEU A 354 -27.96 -24.95 -31.90
N TYR A 355 -27.68 -26.00 -31.14
CA TYR A 355 -28.60 -26.54 -30.13
C TYR A 355 -28.92 -25.51 -29.03
N PHE A 356 -27.93 -24.80 -28.48
CA PHE A 356 -28.20 -23.76 -27.48
C PHE A 356 -28.97 -22.56 -28.04
N LYS A 357 -28.74 -22.16 -29.30
CA LYS A 357 -29.52 -21.10 -29.96
C LYS A 357 -30.99 -21.49 -30.14
N THR A 358 -31.26 -22.75 -30.50
CA THR A 358 -32.63 -23.26 -30.71
C THR A 358 -33.36 -23.53 -29.39
N ALA A 359 -32.68 -24.09 -28.38
CA ALA A 359 -33.22 -24.28 -27.03
C ALA A 359 -33.57 -22.94 -26.33
N SER A 360 -32.76 -21.89 -26.57
CA SER A 360 -33.04 -20.52 -26.09
C SER A 360 -34.22 -19.86 -26.81
N CYS A 361 -34.57 -20.36 -28.00
CA CYS A 361 -35.76 -19.93 -28.75
C CYS A 361 -37.02 -20.60 -28.19
N CYS A 362 -36.93 -21.86 -27.74
CA CYS A 362 -38.05 -22.58 -27.11
C CYS A 362 -38.50 -21.97 -25.76
N SER A 363 -37.60 -21.34 -24.98
CA SER A 363 -38.01 -20.67 -23.73
C SER A 363 -38.80 -19.37 -23.93
N LYS A 364 -38.79 -18.80 -25.15
CA LYS A 364 -39.63 -17.66 -25.54
C LYS A 364 -40.99 -18.06 -26.12
N LEU A 365 -41.22 -19.35 -26.36
CA LEU A 365 -42.48 -19.88 -26.90
C LEU A 365 -43.43 -20.45 -25.82
N MET A 366 -43.05 -20.38 -24.53
CA MET A 366 -43.90 -20.74 -23.38
C MET A 366 -44.35 -19.53 -22.55
N LYS A 367 -44.83 -18.46 -23.21
CA LYS A 367 -45.59 -17.39 -22.55
C LYS A 367 -46.89 -17.13 -23.29
#